data_AF-A0A450VT18-F1
#
_entry.id   AF-A0A450VT18-F1
#
_cell.length_a   1.000
_cell.length_b   1.000
_cell.length_c   1.000
_cell.angle_alpha   90.00
_cell.angle_beta   90.00
_cell.angle_gamma   90.00
#
_symmetry.space_group_name_H-M   'P 1'
#
loop_
_entity.id
_entity.type
_entity.pdbx_description
1 polymer ?
#
loop_
_entity_poly.entity_id
_entity_poly.type
_entity_poly.pdbx_seq_one_letter_code
_entity_poly.pdbx_strand_id
1 'polypeptide(L)' 'EWVAAKFKFSLAVMLRPKQTRKFVLLPRRWVVERTFGWLNHYRRLSKSYERLTRTDEAWVFIAMSRIMLNRLA' A
#
# COMPACT_ATOMS: atom_id res chain seq x y z
N GLU A 1 10.71 -10.91 -17.50
CA GLU A 1 9.73 -11.57 -18.40
C GLU A 1 8.71 -12.43 -17.67
N TRP A 2 9.10 -13.23 -16.66
CA TRP A 2 8.20 -14.08 -15.86
C TRP A 2 6.93 -13.39 -15.32
N VAL A 3 7.05 -12.17 -14.77
CA VAL A 3 5.91 -11.45 -14.17
C VAL A 3 4.82 -11.13 -15.20
N ALA A 4 5.22 -10.69 -16.40
CA ALA A 4 4.29 -10.37 -17.47
C ALA A 4 3.54 -11.61 -17.95
N ALA A 5 4.24 -12.75 -18.07
CA ALA A 5 3.64 -14.02 -18.45
C ALA A 5 2.62 -14.54 -17.42
N LYS A 6 2.91 -14.38 -16.12
CA LYS A 6 2.06 -14.91 -15.05
C LYS A 6 0.89 -14.00 -14.66
N PHE A 7 1.13 -12.68 -14.57
CA PHE A 7 0.19 -11.74 -13.96
C PHE A 7 -0.36 -10.68 -14.91
N LYS A 8 0.03 -10.71 -16.19
CA LYS A 8 -0.45 -9.77 -17.24
C LYS A 8 -0.15 -8.29 -16.95
N PHE A 9 0.92 -8.00 -16.20
CA PHE A 9 1.43 -6.64 -16.01
C PHE A 9 2.97 -6.57 -16.05
N SER A 10 3.50 -5.41 -16.43
CA SER A 10 4.94 -5.15 -16.43
C SER A 10 5.41 -4.68 -15.05
N LEU A 11 6.39 -5.36 -14.46
CA LEU A 11 7.03 -4.95 -13.21
C LEU A 11 8.37 -4.26 -13.50
N ALA A 12 8.50 -3.01 -13.07
CA ALA A 12 9.76 -2.28 -13.03
C ALA A 12 10.15 -2.04 -11.57
N VAL A 13 11.25 -2.61 -11.12
CA VAL A 13 11.76 -2.43 -9.75
C VAL A 13 12.56 -1.13 -9.70
N MET A 14 12.06 -0.15 -8.94
CA MET A 14 12.73 1.14 -8.75
C MET A 14 13.52 1.12 -7.45
N LEU A 15 14.85 0.99 -7.57
CA LEU A 15 15.75 1.07 -6.42
C LEU A 15 16.11 2.53 -6.11
N ARG A 16 16.26 2.85 -4.83
CA ARG A 16 16.84 4.14 -4.44
C ARG A 16 18.32 4.18 -4.88
N PRO A 17 18.79 5.27 -5.53
CA PRO A 17 20.20 5.44 -5.85
C PRO A 17 21.06 5.43 -4.58
N LYS A 18 22.16 4.65 -4.57
CA LYS A 18 23.02 4.46 -3.38
C LYS A 18 23.85 5.69 -3.02
N GLN A 19 24.15 6.54 -4.00
CA GLN A 19 25.07 7.68 -3.86
C GLN A 19 24.40 8.93 -3.24
N THR A 20 23.09 8.94 -3.09
CA THR A 20 22.36 10.13 -2.63
C THR A 20 22.02 9.99 -1.14
N ARG A 21 22.61 10.85 -0.29
CA ARG A 21 22.26 10.95 1.15
C ARG A 21 20.98 11.74 1.42
N LYS A 22 20.50 12.49 0.43
CA LYS A 22 19.29 13.33 0.52
C LYS A 22 18.06 12.58 -0.01
N PHE A 23 16.87 13.11 0.26
CA PHE A 23 15.62 12.57 -0.28
C PHE A 23 15.63 12.63 -1.81
N VAL A 24 15.27 11.51 -2.44
CA VAL A 24 15.08 11.40 -3.89
C VAL A 24 13.63 11.02 -4.15
N LEU A 25 12.95 11.81 -5.00
CA LEU A 25 11.59 11.53 -5.43
C LEU A 25 11.61 10.29 -6.33
N LEU A 26 11.02 9.19 -5.86
CA LEU A 26 10.85 7.98 -6.66
C LEU A 26 9.48 8.00 -7.35
N PRO A 27 9.40 7.57 -8.63
CA PRO A 27 8.14 7.52 -9.36
C PRO A 27 7.10 6.68 -8.61
N ARG A 28 5.87 7.20 -8.48
CA ARG A 28 4.72 6.55 -7.82
C ARG A 28 4.90 6.14 -6.35
N ARG A 29 6.02 6.46 -5.69
CA ARG A 29 6.24 6.18 -4.27
C ARG A 29 5.17 6.80 -3.36
N TRP A 30 4.72 8.00 -3.69
CA TRP A 30 3.67 8.69 -2.95
C TRP A 30 2.36 7.90 -2.93
N VAL A 31 2.06 7.08 -3.94
CA VAL A 31 0.82 6.29 -4.00
C VAL A 31 0.82 5.26 -2.86
N VAL A 32 1.95 4.57 -2.69
CA VAL A 32 2.14 3.56 -1.64
C VAL A 32 2.13 4.23 -0.26
N GLU A 33 2.90 5.31 -0.09
CA GLU A 33 2.97 6.05 1.18
C GLU A 33 1.60 6.62 1.57
N ARG A 34 0.83 7.11 0.61
CA ARG A 34 -0.53 7.61 0.83
C ARG A 34 -1.48 6.50 1.29
N THR A 35 -1.43 5.32 0.69
CA THR A 35 -2.23 4.17 1.12
C THR A 35 -1.93 3.82 2.57
N PHE A 36 -0.65 3.76 2.96
CA PHE A 36 -0.26 3.53 4.36
C PHE A 36 -0.70 4.67 5.28
N GLY A 37 -0.64 5.92 4.82
CA GLY A 37 -1.18 7.07 5.54
C GLY A 37 -2.66 6.90 5.86
N TRP A 38 -3.47 6.49 4.88
CA TRP A 38 -4.89 6.21 5.13
C TRP A 38 -5.13 5.05 6.09
N LEU A 39 -4.38 3.95 5.95
CA LEU A 39 -4.50 2.79 6.83
C LEU A 39 -4.09 3.12 8.27
N ASN A 40 -3.09 3.99 8.48
CA ASN A 40 -2.69 4.44 9.82
C ASN A 40 -3.80 5.21 10.56
N HIS A 41 -4.74 5.83 9.85
CA HIS A 41 -5.90 6.49 10.48
C HIS A 41 -6.94 5.49 11.00
N TYR A 42 -6.84 4.20 10.66
CA TYR A 42 -7.68 3.15 11.23
C TYR A 42 -7.01 2.56 12.47
N ARG A 43 -7.53 2.89 13.65
CA ARG A 43 -7.00 2.44 14.96
C ARG A 43 -6.70 0.94 15.02
N ARG A 44 -7.55 0.10 14.43
CA ARG A 44 -7.38 -1.37 14.41
C ARG A 44 -6.24 -1.87 13.53
N LEU A 45 -5.82 -1.08 12.55
CA LEU A 45 -4.71 -1.43 11.65
C LEU A 45 -3.37 -0.85 12.12
N SER A 46 -3.36 -0.08 13.21
CA SER A 46 -2.13 0.52 13.76
C SER A 46 -1.13 -0.53 14.28
N LYS A 47 -1.63 -1.69 14.72
CA LYS A 47 -0.87 -2.88 15.12
C LYS A 47 -1.69 -4.11 14.73
N SER A 48 -1.05 -5.27 14.60
CA SER A 48 -1.78 -6.54 14.50
C SER A 48 -2.40 -6.86 15.86
N TYR A 49 -3.68 -6.49 16.01
CA TYR A 49 -4.47 -6.75 17.20
C TYR A 49 -5.27 -8.04 17.08
N GLU A 50 -5.52 -8.49 15.85
CA GLU A 50 -6.38 -9.64 15.60
C GLU A 50 -5.61 -10.94 15.77
N ARG A 51 -6.28 -11.97 16.30
CA ARG A 51 -5.67 -13.29 16.50
C ARG A 51 -5.41 -14.03 15.19
N LEU A 52 -6.21 -13.76 14.16
CA LEU A 52 -6.20 -14.46 12.88
C LEU A 52 -5.84 -13.49 11.76
N THR A 53 -4.93 -13.92 10.88
CA THR A 53 -4.51 -13.16 9.70
C THR A 53 -5.68 -12.81 8.78
N ARG A 54 -6.67 -13.71 8.66
CA ARG A 54 -7.90 -13.47 7.89
C ARG A 54 -8.70 -12.28 8.42
N THR A 55 -8.68 -12.05 9.73
CA THR A 55 -9.39 -10.92 10.34
C THR A 55 -8.66 -9.62 10.09
N ASP A 56 -7.32 -9.61 10.20
CA ASP A 56 -6.50 -8.46 9.83
C ASP A 56 -6.71 -8.08 8.35
N GLU A 57 -6.73 -9.08 7.46
CA GLU A 57 -7.01 -8.89 6.03
C GLU A 57 -8.40 -8.27 5.79
N ALA A 58 -9.43 -8.75 6.48
CA ALA A 58 -10.78 -8.20 6.38
C ALA A 58 -10.82 -6.70 6.78
N TRP A 59 -10.07 -6.30 7.81
CA TRP A 59 -9.99 -4.89 8.21
C TRP A 59 -9.35 -3.99 7.15
N VAL A 60 -8.36 -4.48 6.40
CA VAL A 60 -7.78 -3.73 5.28
C VAL A 60 -8.83 -3.47 4.19
N PHE A 61 -9.63 -4.47 3.83
CA PHE A 61 -10.70 -4.31 2.84
C PHE A 61 -11.80 -3.35 3.31
N ILE A 62 -12.21 -3.43 4.58
CA ILE A 62 -13.20 -2.51 5.17
C ILE A 62 -12.68 -1.07 5.14
N ALA A 63 -11.41 -0.87 5.53
CA ALA A 63 -10.79 0.46 5.54
C ALA A 63 -10.75 1.09 4.14
N MET A 64 -10.35 0.31 3.12
CA MET A 64 -10.34 0.77 1.74
C MET A 64 -11.74 1.04 1.19
N SER A 65 -12.72 0.19 1.50
CA SER A 65 -14.12 0.38 1.09
C SER A 65 -14.69 1.68 1.62
N ARG A 66 -14.47 1.99 2.90
CA ARG A 66 -14.92 3.24 3.52
C ARG A 66 -14.25 4.47 2.89
N ILE A 67 -12.95 4.39 2.54
CA ILE A 67 -12.27 5.48 1.81
C ILE A 67 -12.89 5.70 0.44
N MET A 68 -13.20 4.63 -0.30
CA MET A 68 -13.84 4.72 -1.62
C MET A 68 -15.25 5.29 -1.53
N LEU A 69 -16.06 4.85 -0.56
CA LEU A 69 -17.41 5.39 -0.32
C LEU A 69 -17.38 6.88 -0.02
N ASN A 70 -16.45 7.35 0.81
CA ASN A 70 -16.28 8.77 1.13
C ASN A 70 -15.82 9.64 -0.06
N ARG A 71 -15.42 9.04 -1.18
CA ARG A 71 -15.06 9.77 -2.41
C ARG A 71 -16.15 9.81 -3.45
N LEU A 72 -17.17 8.95 -3.31
CA LEU A 72 -18.30 8.88 -4.23
C LEU A 72 -19.40 9.88 -3.86
N ALA A 73 -19.49 10.25 -2.58
CA ALA A 73 -20.33 11.32 -2.07
C ALA A 73 -19.57 12.66 -2.14
#